data_AF-A0A3B1CBZ7-F1
#
_entry.id   AF-A0A3B1CBZ7-F1
#
_cell.length_a   1.000
_cell.length_b   1.000
_cell.length_c   1.000
_cell.angle_alpha   90.00
_cell.angle_beta   90.00
_cell.angle_gamma   90.00
#
_symmetry.space_group_name_H-M   'P 1'
#
loop_
_entity.id
_entity.type
_entity.pdbx_description
1 polymer ?
#
loop_
_entity_poly.entity_id
_entity_poly.type
_entity_poly.pdbx_seq_one_letter_code
_entity_poly.pdbx_strand_id
1 'polypeptide(L)' 'MNIFVGNLAFAVTETELRDLFEEHGTVNSLRLITDRETGRSRGFGFVEMDNSEADSAIKALN' A
#
# COMPACT_ATOMS: atom_id res chain seq x y z
N MET A 1 5.45 6.85 8.97
CA MET A 1 6.47 6.01 8.29
C MET A 1 5.94 5.67 6.92
N ASN A 2 6.77 5.78 5.87
CA ASN A 2 6.33 5.56 4.49
C ASN A 2 6.81 4.18 4.03
N ILE A 3 5.85 3.29 3.82
CA ILE A 3 6.04 1.92 3.36
C ILE A 3 5.93 1.92 1.84
N PHE A 4 6.96 1.42 1.18
CA PHE A 4 6.91 1.15 -0.25
C PHE A 4 6.36 -0.26 -0.47
N VAL A 5 5.29 -0.36 -1.25
CA VAL A 5 4.68 -1.65 -1.60
C VAL A 5 4.86 -1.85 -3.08
N GLY A 6 5.70 -2.83 -3.46
CA GLY A 6 6.00 -3.17 -4.85
C GLY A 6 5.46 -4.54 -5.23
N ASN A 7 5.58 -4.89 -6.51
CA ASN A 7 5.15 -6.17 -7.07
C ASN A 7 3.64 -6.47 -6.88
N LEU A 8 2.83 -5.41 -6.84
CA LEU A 8 1.39 -5.52 -6.72
C LEU A 8 0.78 -5.91 -8.06
N ALA A 9 -0.29 -6.71 -7.99
CA ALA A 9 -1.06 -7.06 -9.18
C ALA A 9 -1.69 -5.80 -9.80
N PHE A 10 -1.82 -5.77 -11.13
CA PHE A 10 -2.44 -4.66 -11.85
C PHE A 10 -3.90 -4.38 -11.43
N ALA A 11 -4.56 -5.38 -10.84
CA ALA A 11 -5.93 -5.29 -10.37
C ALA A 11 -6.05 -4.74 -8.94
N VAL A 12 -4.95 -4.69 -8.17
CA VAL A 12 -4.99 -4.18 -6.79
C VAL A 12 -5.37 -2.70 -6.80
N THR A 13 -6.35 -2.39 -5.98
CA THR A 13 -6.83 -1.03 -5.74
C THR A 13 -6.27 -0.44 -4.46
N GLU A 14 -6.33 0.89 -4.36
CA GLU A 14 -6.01 1.62 -3.12
C GLU A 14 -6.85 1.15 -1.95
N THR A 15 -8.12 0.81 -2.21
CA THR A 15 -9.05 0.31 -1.18
C THR A 15 -8.64 -1.05 -0.64
N GLU A 16 -8.29 -2.01 -1.51
CA GLU A 16 -7.83 -3.34 -1.07
C GLU A 16 -6.55 -3.28 -0.25
N LEU A 17 -5.57 -2.48 -0.70
CA LEU A 17 -4.36 -2.27 0.10
C LEU A 17 -4.70 -1.60 1.42
N ARG A 18 -5.55 -0.57 1.42
CA ARG A 18 -5.95 0.09 2.65
C ARG A 18 -6.56 -0.89 3.63
N ASP A 19 -7.47 -1.76 3.19
CA ASP A 19 -8.14 -2.77 4.02
C ASP A 19 -7.13 -3.77 4.61
N LEU A 20 -6.20 -4.27 3.78
CA LEU A 20 -5.09 -5.13 4.19
C LEU A 20 -4.18 -4.49 5.25
N PHE A 21 -3.84 -3.22 5.06
CA PHE A 21 -2.99 -2.49 6.00
C PHE A 21 -3.79 -2.04 7.24
N GLU A 22 -5.09 -1.78 7.12
CA GLU A 22 -6.01 -1.45 8.22
C GLU A 22 -6.16 -2.60 9.23
N GLU A 23 -6.01 -3.86 8.80
CA GLU A 23 -5.97 -5.02 9.70
C GLU A 23 -4.72 -5.01 10.61
N HIS A 24 -3.64 -4.39 10.16
CA HIS A 24 -2.38 -4.29 10.90
C HIS A 24 -2.17 -2.94 11.62
N GLY A 25 -2.96 -1.92 11.27
CA GLY A 25 -2.96 -0.62 11.95
C GLY A 25 -3.57 0.52 11.14
N THR A 26 -3.48 1.75 11.63
CA THR A 26 -4.09 2.93 11.01
C THR A 26 -3.28 3.42 9.80
N VAL A 27 -3.92 3.44 8.64
CA VAL A 27 -3.37 4.02 7.42
C VAL A 27 -3.67 5.52 7.37
N ASN A 28 -2.63 6.34 7.50
CA ASN A 28 -2.74 7.80 7.42
C ASN A 28 -2.90 8.28 5.97
N SER A 29 -2.17 7.69 5.04
CA SER A 29 -2.27 8.02 3.63
C SER A 29 -1.93 6.81 2.79
N LEU A 30 -2.57 6.68 1.64
CA LEU A 30 -2.27 5.63 0.69
C LEU A 30 -2.28 6.24 -0.70
N ARG A 31 -1.28 5.88 -1.50
CA ARG A 31 -1.12 6.35 -2.85
C ARG A 31 -0.63 5.23 -3.75
N LEU A 32 -1.53 4.69 -4.57
CA LEU A 32 -1.14 3.75 -5.63
C LEU A 32 -0.62 4.53 -6.83
N ILE A 33 0.48 4.06 -7.43
CA ILE A 33 1.00 4.66 -8.65
C ILE A 33 0.44 3.88 -9.84
N THR A 34 -0.49 4.51 -10.55
CA THR A 34 -1.04 4.01 -11.80
C THR A 34 -0.41 4.72 -12.99
N ASP A 35 -0.21 3.97 -14.07
CA ASP A 35 0.19 4.49 -15.35
C ASP A 35 -0.94 5.38 -15.91
N ARG A 36 -0.59 6.61 -16.28
CA ARG A 36 -1.58 7.62 -16.66
C ARG A 36 -2.04 7.50 -18.11
N GLU A 37 -1.28 6.79 -18.94
CA GLU A 37 -1.61 6.57 -20.36
C GLU A 37 -2.49 5.34 -20.54
N THR A 38 -2.19 4.26 -19.81
CA THR A 38 -2.93 2.99 -19.90
C THR A 38 -3.97 2.82 -18.79
N GLY A 39 -3.94 3.66 -17.75
CA GLY A 39 -4.77 3.52 -16.56
C GLY A 39 -4.43 2.29 -15.72
N ARG A 40 -3.37 1.54 -16.06
CA ARG A 40 -2.97 0.31 -15.35
C ARG A 40 -2.05 0.62 -14.19
N SER A 41 -2.25 -0.02 -13.05
CA SER A 41 -1.34 0.10 -11.90
C SER A 41 0.09 -0.22 -12.33
N ARG A 42 1.09 0.61 -11.96
CA ARG A 42 2.50 0.27 -12.25
C ARG A 42 3.02 -0.89 -11.39
N GLY A 43 2.14 -1.51 -10.61
CA GLY A 43 2.45 -2.60 -9.69
C GLY A 43 3.19 -2.13 -8.43
N PHE A 44 3.08 -0.84 -8.09
CA PHE A 44 3.63 -0.32 -6.85
C PHE A 44 2.82 0.86 -6.30
N GLY A 45 2.93 1.07 -5.00
CA GLY A 45 2.27 2.13 -4.25
C GLY A 45 3.04 2.50 -2.99
N PHE A 46 2.60 3.57 -2.36
CA PHE A 46 3.14 4.07 -1.10
C PHE A 46 2.02 4.09 -0.07
N VAL A 47 2.30 3.54 1.10
CA VAL A 47 1.39 3.56 2.25
C VAL A 47 2.08 4.31 3.38
N GLU A 48 1.39 5.27 3.96
CA GLU A 48 1.85 6.05 5.10
C GLU A 48 1.07 5.61 6.33
N MET A 49 1.80 5.13 7.34
CA MET A 49 1.24 4.61 8.58
C MET A 49 1.97 5.17 9.80
N ASP A 50 1.38 5.00 10.98
CA ASP A 50 2.04 5.27 12.24
C ASP A 50 3.19 4.31 12.53
N ASN A 51 4.23 4.82 13.20
CA ASN A 51 5.51 4.12 13.35
C ASN A 51 5.38 2.81 14.15
N SER A 52 4.44 2.75 15.09
CA SER A 52 4.18 1.54 15.90
C SER A 52 3.57 0.40 15.09
N GLU A 53 2.82 0.72 14.04
CA GLU A 53 2.02 -0.24 13.26
C GLU A 53 2.71 -0.59 11.93
N ALA A 54 3.50 0.33 11.39
CA ALA A 54 4.26 0.14 10.17
C ALA A 54 5.20 -1.07 10.25
N ASP A 55 5.85 -1.27 11.40
CA ASP A 55 6.77 -2.40 11.62
C ASP A 55 6.04 -3.75 11.58
N SER A 56 4.83 -3.82 12.14
CA SER A 56 3.96 -5.00 12.11
C SER A 56 3.47 -5.30 10.70
N ALA A 57 3.02 -4.28 9.97
CA ALA A 57 2.57 -4.43 8.60
C ALA A 57 3.70 -4.90 7.67
N ILE A 58 4.90 -4.30 7.78
CA ILE A 58 6.08 -4.73 7.00
C ILE A 58 6.42 -6.20 7.32
N LYS A 59 6.40 -6.61 8.58
CA LYS A 59 6.68 -8.02 8.96
C LYS A 59 5.62 -9.00 8.46
N ALA A 60 4.36 -8.60 8.39
CA ALA A 60 3.28 -9.44 7.90
C ALA A 60 3.30 -9.62 6.37
N LEU A 61 3.81 -8.61 5.64
CA LEU A 61 3.75 -8.52 4.18
C LEU A 61 5.11 -8.71 3.48
N ASN A 62 6.17 -9.12 4.20
CA ASN A 62 7.52 -9.37 3.67
C ASN A 62 7.90 -10.85 3.56
#